data_AF-A0A5C9AF94-F1
#
_entry.id   AF-A0A5C9AF94-F1
#
_cell.length_a   1.000
_cell.length_b   1.000
_cell.length_c   1.000
_cell.angle_alpha   90.00
_cell.angle_beta   90.00
_cell.angle_gamma   90.00
#
_symmetry.space_group_name_H-M   'P 1'
#
loop_
_entity.id
_entity.type
_entity.pdbx_description
1 polymer ?
#
loop_
_entity_poly.entity_id
_entity_poly.type
_entity_poly.pdbx_seq_one_letter_code
_entity_poly.pdbx_strand_id
1 'polypeptide(L)' 'MSLKEKTQSLFANAFGYPATHTIQAPGRVNLIGEHTDYNDGFVLPCAIDYQTVISCAPRDDRKVRV' A
#
# COMPACT_ATOMS: atom_id res chain seq x y z
N MET A 1 -12.40 -12.75 -4.10
CA MET A 1 -11.91 -12.19 -2.82
C MET A 1 -11.00 -11.02 -3.15
N SER A 2 -11.29 -9.84 -2.61
CA SER A 2 -10.49 -8.62 -2.82
C SER A 2 -9.12 -8.73 -2.15
N LEU A 3 -8.15 -7.92 -2.58
CA LEU A 3 -6.83 -7.85 -1.92
C LEU A 3 -6.95 -7.44 -0.44
N LYS A 4 -7.95 -6.63 -0.09
CA LYS A 4 -8.28 -6.25 1.29
C LYS A 4 -8.67 -7.46 2.13
N GLU A 5 -9.65 -8.25 1.70
CA GLU A 5 -10.08 -9.46 2.41
C GLU A 5 -8.93 -10.48 2.56
N LYS A 6 -8.14 -10.64 1.48
CA LYS A 6 -7.00 -11.55 1.47
C LYS A 6 -5.93 -11.13 2.49
N THR A 7 -5.55 -9.85 2.53
CA THR A 7 -4.52 -9.36 3.46
C THR A 7 -4.97 -9.37 4.91
N GLN A 8 -6.24 -9.08 5.19
CA GLN A 8 -6.81 -9.18 6.53
C GLN A 8 -6.77 -10.63 7.05
N SER A 9 -7.14 -11.59 6.20
CA SER A 9 -7.10 -13.02 6.53
C SER A 9 -5.67 -13.51 6.74
N LEU A 10 -4.74 -13.10 5.87
CA LEU A 10 -3.32 -13.43 6.02
C LEU A 10 -2.72 -12.87 7.32
N PHE A 11 -3.04 -11.62 7.67
CA PHE A 11 -2.58 -11.01 8.92
C PHE A 11 -3.10 -11.77 10.14
N ALA A 12 -4.41 -12.06 10.17
CA ALA A 12 -5.02 -12.78 11.29
C ALA A 12 -4.39 -14.18 11.47
N ASN A 13 -4.14 -14.88 10.37
CA ASN A 13 -3.49 -16.20 10.39
C ASN A 13 -2.03 -16.13 10.83
N ALA A 14 -1.28 -15.10 10.41
CA ALA A 14 0.13 -14.95 10.73
C ALA A 14 0.38 -14.48 12.17
N PHE A 15 -0.50 -13.65 12.73
CA PHE A 15 -0.27 -12.99 14.03
C PHE A 15 -1.22 -13.39 15.14
N GLY A 16 -2.31 -14.11 14.83
CA GLY A 16 -3.25 -14.66 15.81
C GLY A 16 -4.28 -13.66 16.35
N TYR A 17 -4.38 -12.47 15.76
CA TYR A 17 -5.36 -11.43 16.11
C TYR A 17 -5.70 -10.59 14.87
N PRO A 18 -6.86 -9.93 14.81
CA PRO A 18 -7.27 -9.17 13.63
C PRO A 18 -6.40 -7.92 13.42
N ALA A 19 -6.18 -7.56 12.16
CA ALA A 19 -5.62 -6.26 11.81
C ALA A 19 -6.60 -5.15 12.25
N THR A 20 -6.07 -4.03 12.73
CA THR A 20 -6.90 -2.86 13.09
C THR A 20 -7.01 -1.87 11.92
N HIS A 21 -6.08 -1.92 10.97
CA HIS A 21 -6.05 -1.04 9.80
C HIS A 21 -5.82 -1.85 8.53
N THR A 22 -6.45 -1.41 7.45
CA THR A 22 -6.11 -1.85 6.09
C THR A 22 -5.95 -0.63 5.20
N ILE A 23 -4.76 -0.48 4.62
CA ILE A 23 -4.36 0.64 3.78
C ILE A 23 -4.13 0.13 2.36
N GLN A 24 -4.52 0.92 1.36
CA GLN A 24 -4.39 0.60 -0.05
C GLN A 24 -3.73 1.77 -0.77
N ALA A 25 -2.74 1.49 -1.62
CA ALA A 25 -2.10 2.46 -2.49
C ALA A 25 -2.03 1.92 -3.92
N PRO A 26 -2.50 2.67 -4.93
CA PRO A 26 -2.36 2.26 -6.32
C PRO A 26 -0.93 2.45 -6.81
N GLY A 27 -0.51 1.64 -7.77
CA GLY A 27 0.60 1.99 -8.64
C GLY A 27 0.23 3.19 -9.52
N ARG A 28 1.20 3.70 -10.26
CA ARG A 28 0.95 4.74 -11.27
C ARG A 28 1.69 4.45 -12.57
N VAL A 29 1.19 5.04 -13.63
CA VAL A 29 1.94 5.24 -14.88
C VAL A 29 2.03 6.74 -15.15
N ASN A 30 3.12 7.18 -15.76
CA ASN A 30 3.24 8.54 -16.24
C ASN A 30 2.68 8.60 -17.67
N LEU A 31 1.78 9.56 -17.94
CA LEU A 31 1.27 9.78 -19.30
C LEU A 31 2.22 10.67 -20.11
N ILE A 32 2.80 11.68 -19.45
CA ILE A 32 3.81 12.60 -20.00
C ILE A 32 4.58 13.27 -18.84
N GLY A 33 5.79 13.77 -19.16
CA GLY A 33 6.69 14.41 -18.19
C GLY A 33 7.68 13.43 -17.57
N GLU A 34 8.28 12.53 -18.37
CA GLU A 34 9.37 11.69 -17.87
C GLU A 34 10.62 12.54 -17.64
N HIS A 35 11.35 12.23 -16.57
CA HIS A 35 12.62 12.88 -16.24
C HIS A 35 12.53 14.39 -15.93
N THR A 36 11.33 14.93 -15.73
CA THR A 36 11.11 16.35 -15.41
C THR A 36 10.89 16.61 -13.93
N ASP A 37 10.44 15.62 -13.17
CA ASP A 37 10.08 15.74 -11.74
C ASP A 37 11.26 16.17 -10.86
N TYR A 38 12.43 15.56 -11.06
CA TYR A 38 13.64 15.93 -10.33
C TYR A 38 14.31 17.23 -10.83
N ASN A 39 13.71 17.90 -11.82
CA ASN A 39 14.16 19.18 -12.38
C ASN A 39 13.14 20.31 -12.15
N ASP A 40 12.26 20.19 -11.15
CA ASP A 40 11.18 21.14 -10.86
C ASP A 40 10.20 21.37 -12.04
N GLY A 41 10.10 20.38 -12.94
CA GLY A 41 9.18 20.41 -14.07
C GLY A 41 7.79 19.83 -13.75
N PHE A 42 6.87 19.94 -14.71
CA PHE A 42 5.54 19.36 -14.59
C PHE A 42 5.50 17.88 -14.99
N VAL A 43 4.60 17.11 -14.37
CA VAL A 43 4.30 15.71 -14.68
C VAL A 43 2.79 15.46 -14.73
N LEU A 44 2.36 14.48 -15.52
CA LEU A 44 0.96 14.03 -15.57
C LEU A 44 0.86 12.52 -15.32
N PRO A 45 0.97 12.07 -14.06
CA PRO A 45 0.76 10.67 -13.70
C PRO A 45 -0.73 10.32 -13.59
N CYS A 46 -1.02 9.04 -13.77
CA CYS A 46 -2.34 8.46 -13.51
C CYS A 46 -2.19 7.20 -12.65
N ALA A 47 -3.07 7.05 -11.64
CA ALA A 47 -3.18 5.81 -10.89
C ALA A 47 -3.70 4.68 -11.78
N ILE A 48 -3.23 3.46 -11.54
CA ILE A 48 -3.66 2.26 -12.26
C ILE A 48 -4.38 1.28 -11.32
N ASP A 49 -5.09 0.31 -11.88
CA ASP A 49 -5.86 -0.69 -11.11
C ASP A 49 -4.98 -1.73 -10.40
N TYR A 50 -3.66 -1.71 -10.65
CA TYR A 50 -2.67 -2.46 -9.88
C TYR A 50 -2.33 -1.71 -8.60
N GLN A 51 -2.30 -2.42 -7.48
CA GLN A 51 -2.29 -1.82 -6.14
C GLN A 51 -1.54 -2.68 -5.14
N THR A 52 -1.04 -2.04 -4.09
CA THR A 52 -0.54 -2.70 -2.88
C THR A 52 -1.51 -2.45 -1.73
N VAL A 53 -1.84 -3.52 -1.00
CA VAL A 53 -2.71 -3.46 0.18
C VAL A 53 -1.95 -4.02 1.37
N ILE A 54 -1.99 -3.30 2.50
CA ILE A 54 -1.35 -3.69 3.76
C ILE A 54 -2.42 -3.78 4.83
N SER A 55 -2.47 -4.89 5.55
CA SER A 55 -3.22 -5.02 6.80
C SER A 55 -2.25 -5.02 7.97
N CYS A 56 -2.48 -4.18 8.99
CA CYS A 56 -1.56 -3.98 10.11
C CYS A 56 -2.29 -3.64 11.42
N ALA A 57 -1.55 -3.68 12.51
CA ALA A 57 -2.02 -3.24 13.82
C ALA A 57 -0.88 -2.62 14.65
N PRO A 58 -1.19 -1.65 15.54
CA PRO A 58 -0.20 -1.09 16.43
C PRO A 58 0.27 -2.13 17.45
N ARG A 59 1.48 -1.92 17.95
CA ARG A 59 2.05 -2.66 19.07
C ARG A 59 2.41 -1.67 20.17
N ASP A 60 2.41 -2.15 21.40
CA ASP A 60 2.78 -1.34 22.57
C ASP A 60 4.30 -1.24 22.77
N ASP A 61 5.08 -1.90 21.89
CA ASP A 61 6.54 -1.86 21.86
C ASP A 61 7.07 -1.14 20.61
N ARG A 62 8.40 -0.96 20.53
CA ARG A 62 9.07 -0.31 19.40
C ARG A 62 9.48 -1.27 18.28
N LYS A 63 8.86 -2.46 18.19
CA LYS A 63 9.22 -3.46 17.18
C LYS A 63 8.28 -3.39 15.99
N VAL A 64 8.85 -3.49 14.80
CA VAL A 64 8.11 -3.74 13.56
C VAL A 64 8.27 -5.21 13.22
N ARG A 65 7.16 -5.87 12.87
CA ARG A 65 7.13 -7.26 12.41
C ARG A 65 6.43 -7.30 11.07
N VAL A 66 7.10 -7.87 10.08
CA VAL A 66 6.65 -8.00 8.69
C VAL A 66 6.58 -9.47 8.31
#